data_AF-A0A971SCZ9-F1
#
_entry.id   AF-A0A971SCZ9-F1
#
_cell.length_a   1.000
_cell.length_b   1.000
_cell.length_c   1.000
_cell.angle_alpha   90.00
_cell.angle_beta   90.00
_cell.angle_gamma   90.00
#
_symmetry.space_group_name_H-M   'P 1'
#
loop_
_entity.id
_entity.type
_entity.pdbx_description
1 polymer ?
#
loop_
_entity_poly.entity_id
_entity_poly.type
_entity_poly.pdbx_seq_one_letter_code
_entity_poly.pdbx_strand_id
1 'polypeptide(L)' 'MEPTDVNHIYLCPHCGVDTLHYVKNRNRDLVGIICSNCNTPSLVKKEILTYHQLKWEDELRQILNNLENPFDEN' A
#
# COMPACT_ATOMS: atom_id res chain seq x y z
N MET A 1 -10.38 -13.96 17.88
CA MET A 1 -10.32 -12.85 16.92
C MET A 1 -8.96 -12.96 16.25
N GLU A 2 -8.91 -13.53 15.05
CA GLU A 2 -7.70 -13.52 14.23
C GLU A 2 -7.37 -12.05 13.93
N PRO A 3 -6.16 -11.53 14.24
CA PRO A 3 -5.77 -10.23 13.74
C PRO A 3 -5.71 -10.38 12.23
N THR A 4 -6.62 -9.72 11.51
CA THR A 4 -6.53 -9.59 10.07
C THR A 4 -5.20 -8.90 9.77
N ASP A 5 -4.20 -9.67 9.32
CA ASP A 5 -2.93 -9.16 8.84
C ASP A 5 -3.25 -8.14 7.74
N VAL A 6 -3.26 -6.86 8.09
CA VAL A 6 -3.56 -5.79 7.14
C VAL A 6 -2.44 -5.78 6.12
N ASN A 7 -2.76 -6.11 4.88
CA ASN A 7 -1.80 -6.10 3.78
C ASN A 7 -1.71 -4.68 3.20
N HIS A 8 -0.49 -4.17 3.04
CA HIS A 8 -0.23 -2.87 2.43
C HIS A 8 0.45 -3.08 1.08
N ILE A 9 -0.06 -2.44 0.02
CA ILE A 9 0.65 -2.34 -1.25
C ILE A 9 1.66 -1.20 -1.09
N TYR A 10 2.94 -1.50 -1.31
CA TYR A 10 4.06 -0.58 -1.12
C TYR A 10 5.27 -1.04 -1.95
N LEU A 11 6.09 -0.08 -2.36
CA LEU A 11 7.37 -0.35 -3.03
C LEU A 11 8.37 -1.00 -2.07
N CYS A 12 8.67 -2.28 -2.28
CA CYS A 12 9.64 -2.97 -1.44
C CYS A 12 11.05 -2.33 -1.55
N PRO A 13 11.69 -1.91 -0.45
CA PRO A 13 13.01 -1.28 -0.49
C PRO A 13 14.13 -2.26 -0.87
N HIS A 14 13.86 -3.57 -0.82
CA HIS A 14 14.84 -4.61 -1.16
C HIS A 14 14.76 -5.06 -2.61
N CYS A 15 13.57 -5.35 -3.13
CA CYS A 15 13.42 -5.84 -4.50
C CYS A 15 12.90 -4.80 -5.49
N GLY A 16 12.49 -3.61 -5.04
CA GLY A 16 12.01 -2.52 -5.89
C GLY A 16 10.69 -2.82 -6.60
N VAL A 17 9.93 -3.81 -6.12
CA VAL A 17 8.63 -4.19 -6.68
C VAL A 17 7.53 -3.61 -5.81
N ASP A 18 6.55 -2.97 -6.44
CA ASP A 18 5.31 -2.61 -5.77
C ASP A 18 4.45 -3.86 -5.56
N THR A 19 4.30 -4.24 -4.30
CA THR A 19 3.71 -5.53 -3.95
C THR A 19 3.08 -5.50 -2.56
N LEU A 20 2.32 -6.55 -2.26
CA LEU A 20 1.72 -6.73 -0.95
C LEU A 20 2.80 -6.98 0.11
N HIS A 21 2.61 -6.37 1.26
CA HIS A 21 3.44 -6.56 2.43
C HIS A 21 2.58 -6.99 3.61
N TYR A 22 2.98 -8.07 4.27
CA TYR A 22 2.32 -8.58 5.46
C TYR A 22 2.83 -7.83 6.69
N VAL A 23 1.95 -7.17 7.42
CA VAL A 23 2.33 -6.52 8.69
C VAL A 23 2.51 -7.58 9.77
N LYS A 24 3.67 -7.62 10.41
CA LYS A 24 3.97 -8.54 11.52
C LYS A 24 4.02 -7.88 12.88
N ASN A 25 4.35 -6.59 12.94
CA ASN A 25 4.24 -5.82 14.17
C ASN A 25 3.91 -4.36 13.89
N ARG A 26 3.38 -3.69 14.91
CA ARG A 26 3.17 -2.23 14.91
C ARG A 26 3.71 -1.69 16.22
N ASN A 27 4.70 -0.81 16.12
CA ASN A 27 5.14 0.09 17.18
C ASN A 27 4.77 1.52 16.76
N ARG A 28 4.64 2.46 17.70
CA ARG A 28 4.06 3.81 17.52
C ARG A 28 4.36 4.41 16.14
N ASP A 29 5.64 4.48 15.78
CA ASP A 29 6.11 5.10 14.54
C ASP A 29 6.67 4.10 13.51
N LEU A 30 6.81 2.83 13.88
CA LEU A 30 7.48 1.80 13.06
C LEU A 30 6.59 0.58 12.87
N VAL A 31 6.55 0.07 11.65
CA VAL A 31 5.77 -1.09 11.24
C VAL A 31 6.74 -2.12 10.67
N GLY A 32 6.77 -3.30 11.29
CA GLY A 32 7.49 -4.45 10.78
C GLY A 32 6.64 -5.13 9.72
N ILE A 33 7.19 -5.25 8.52
CA ILE A 33 6.51 -5.84 7.36
C ILE A 33 7.36 -6.94 6.71
N ILE A 34 6.70 -7.86 6.00
CA ILE A 34 7.36 -8.87 5.17
C ILE A 34 6.85 -8.72 3.74
N CYS A 35 7.77 -8.55 2.79
CA CYS A 35 7.45 -8.46 1.37
C CYS A 35 6.92 -9.81 0.84
N SER A 36 5.76 -9.84 0.19
CA SER A 36 5.22 -11.07 -0.39
C SER A 36 6.00 -11.55 -1.61
N ASN A 37 6.81 -10.69 -2.23
CA ASN A 37 7.59 -11.02 -3.42
C ASN A 37 8.97 -11.62 -3.09
N CYS A 38 9.77 -10.93 -2.27
CA CYS A 38 11.13 -11.39 -1.94
C CYS A 38 11.25 -12.01 -0.55
N ASN A 39 10.16 -12.05 0.24
CA ASN A 39 10.12 -12.54 1.62
C ASN A 39 11.08 -11.82 2.60
N THR A 40 11.66 -10.69 2.19
CA THR A 40 12.56 -9.92 3.05
C THR A 40 11.76 -9.14 4.10
N PRO A 41 12.09 -9.28 5.40
CA PRO A 41 11.54 -8.44 6.45
C PRO A 41 12.12 -7.03 6.38
N SER A 42 11.29 -6.02 6.61
CA SER A 42 11.70 -4.62 6.68
C SER A 42 11.00 -3.92 7.82
N LEU A 43 11.67 -2.88 8.36
CA LEU A 43 11.09 -1.97 9.34
C LEU A 43 10.85 -0.63 8.66
N VAL A 44 9.58 -0.23 8.54
CA VAL A 44 9.18 0.96 7.79
C VAL A 44 8.47 1.93 8.72
N LYS A 45 8.67 3.23 8.52
CA LYS A 45 7.92 4.21 9.30
C LYS A 45 6.45 4.20 8.92
N LYS A 46 5.56 4.32 9.91
CA LYS A 46 4.12 4.36 9.71
C LYS A 46 3.71 5.49 8.74
N GLU A 47 4.36 6.65 8.84
CA GLU A 47 4.12 7.81 7.97
C GLU A 47 4.30 7.49 6.47
N ILE A 48 5.30 6.67 6.13
CA ILE A 48 5.58 6.28 4.75
C ILE A 48 4.46 5.40 4.20
N LEU A 49 4.00 4.42 4.99
CA LEU A 49 2.90 3.54 4.60
C LEU A 49 1.60 4.33 4.45
N THR A 50 1.32 5.26 5.36
CA THR A 50 0.12 6.12 5.27
C THR A 50 0.17 7.03 4.05
N TYR A 51 1.31 7.64 3.76
CA TYR A 51 1.48 8.46 2.57
C TYR A 51 1.25 7.65 1.28
N HIS A 52 1.83 6.45 1.20
CA HIS A 52 1.65 5.57 0.05
C HIS A 52 0.18 5.18 -0.15
N GLN A 53 -0.50 4.80 0.93
CA GLN A 53 -1.93 4.47 0.89
C GLN A 53 -2.78 5.65 0.38
N LEU A 54 -2.54 6.87 0.88
CA LEU A 54 -3.27 8.06 0.45
C LEU A 54 -3.03 8.37 -1.03
N LYS A 55 -1.79 8.24 -1.50
CA LYS A 55 -1.45 8.43 -2.92
C LYS A 55 -2.16 7.41 -3.80
N TRP A 56 -2.16 6.14 -3.39
CA TRP A 56 -2.83 5.07 -4.12
C TRP A 56 -4.35 5.27 -4.18
N GLU A 57 -4.97 5.69 -3.08
CA GLU A 57 -6.41 6.03 -3.06
C GLU A 57 -6.73 7.22 -3.97
N ASP A 58 -5.86 8.23 -4.04
CA ASP A 58 -6.04 9.36 -4.94
C ASP A 58 -5.94 8.94 -6.41
N GLU A 59 -4.94 8.12 -6.77
CA GLU A 59 -4.79 7.55 -8.11
C GLU A 59 -6.01 6.71 -8.51
N LEU A 60 -6.53 5.89 -7.59
CA LEU A 60 -7.76 5.12 -7.81
C LEU A 60 -8.98 6.01 -8.04
N ARG A 61 -9.14 7.08 -7.25
CA ARG A 61 -10.23 8.06 -7.45
C ARG A 61 -10.14 8.71 -8.83
N GLN A 62 -8.93 9.09 -9.27
CA GLN A 62 -8.74 9.67 -10.61
C GLN A 62 -9.11 8.69 -11.72
N ILE A 63 -8.71 7.41 -11.61
CA ILE A 63 -9.08 6.37 -12.59
C ILE A 63 -10.60 6.19 -12.65
N LEU A 64 -11.27 6.11 -11.49
CA LEU A 64 -12.73 5.95 -11.43
C LEU A 64 -13.46 7.17 -12.02
N ASN A 65 -13.03 8.39 -11.68
CA ASN A 65 -13.61 9.62 -12.23
C ASN A 65 -13.46 9.69 -13.76
N ASN A 66 -12.34 9.22 -14.31
CA ASN A 66 -12.14 9.17 -15.77
C ASN A 66 -13.03 8.13 -16.45
N LEU A 67 -13.41 7.07 -15.74
CA LEU A 67 -14.31 6.02 -16.24
C LEU A 67 -15.80 6.43 -16.16
N GLU A 68 -16.16 7.29 -15.20
CA GLU A 68 -17.52 7.85 -15.06
C GLU A 68 -17.88 8.90 -16.11
N ASN A 69 -17.01 9.13 -17.11
CA ASN A 69 -17.25 10.05 -18.23
C ASN A 69 -17.55 9.37 -19.60
N PRO A 70 -18.49 8.40 -19.72
CA PRO A 70 -18.80 7.76 -21.00
C PRO A 70 -19.80 8.52 -21.91
N PHE A 71 -20.23 9.74 -21.57
CA PHE A 71 -21.26 10.48 -22.34
C PHE A 71 -21.01 11.98 -22.57
N ASP A 72 -19.79 12.47 -22.38
CA ASP A 72 -19.44 13.85 -22.77
C ASP A 72 -18.94 13.89 -24.23
N GLU A 73 -19.76 13.37 -25.15
CA GLU A 73 -19.65 13.62 -26.59
C GLU A 73 -20.76 14.60 -26.97
N ASN A 74 -20.36 15.84 -27.26
CA ASN A 74 -21.19 16.93 -27.79
C ASN A 74 -21.20 16.90 -29.32
#